data_AF-A0A970AXK3-F1
#
_entry.id   AF-A0A970AXK3-F1
#
_cell.length_a   1.000
_cell.length_b   1.000
_cell.length_c   1.000
_cell.angle_alpha   90.00
_cell.angle_beta   90.00
_cell.angle_gamma   90.00
#
_symmetry.space_group_name_H-M   'P 1'
#
loop_
_entity.id
_entity.type
_entity.pdbx_description
1 polymer ?
#
loop_
_entity_poly.entity_id
_entity_poly.type
_entity_poly.pdbx_seq_one_letter_code
_entity_poly.pdbx_strand_id
1 'polypeptide(L)'
;MSDIGRRLPLPDPALVTVNMRLVAIADDPMVPAPAVWRLMGLYPQATTRQLVLRPAEFGLKRIGHLGPFHRSNSVVWPALVD
;
A
#
# COMPACT_ATOMS: atom_id res chain seq x y z
N MET A 1 3.67 4.44 20.34
CA MET A 1 3.41 5.69 19.59
C MET A 1 3.75 6.90 20.47
N SER A 2 5.02 7.13 20.85
CA SER A 2 5.33 8.13 21.90
C SER A 2 5.75 9.52 21.40
N ASP A 3 5.96 9.72 20.09
CA ASP A 3 6.52 10.98 19.59
C ASP A 3 5.57 11.85 18.74
N ILE A 4 4.56 11.23 18.14
CA ILE A 4 3.54 11.89 17.33
C ILE A 4 2.63 12.74 18.23
N GLY A 5 2.43 14.01 17.89
CA GLY A 5 1.61 14.95 18.66
C GLY A 5 2.28 15.45 19.95
N ARG A 6 3.54 15.06 20.22
CA ARG A 6 4.31 15.53 21.38
C ARG A 6 5.57 16.29 20.98
N ARG A 7 6.48 15.70 20.19
CA ARG A 7 7.62 16.42 19.60
C ARG A 7 7.52 16.53 18.07
N LEU A 8 6.88 15.55 17.43
CA LEU A 8 6.52 15.62 16.02
C LEU A 8 5.09 16.17 15.87
N PRO A 9 4.80 16.94 14.80
CA PRO A 9 3.44 17.37 14.52
C PRO A 9 2.51 16.16 14.35
N LEU A 10 1.22 16.37 14.58
CA LEU A 10 0.22 15.38 14.17
C LEU A 10 0.29 15.22 12.64
N PRO A 11 0.25 13.99 12.11
CA PRO A 11 0.12 13.78 10.69
C PRO A 11 -1.12 14.51 10.18
N ASP A 12 -0.93 15.34 9.17
CA ASP A 12 -2.01 15.96 8.42
C ASP A 12 -2.01 15.40 7.00
N PRO A 13 -2.87 14.41 6.72
CA PRO A 13 -3.02 13.84 5.39
C PRO A 13 -3.35 14.87 4.29
N ALA A 14 -3.94 16.02 4.64
CA ALA A 14 -4.26 17.07 3.67
C ALA A 14 -3.01 17.78 3.15
N LEU A 15 -1.87 17.69 3.84
CA LEU A 15 -0.59 18.24 3.37
C LEU A 15 0.09 17.36 2.31
N VAL A 16 -0.40 16.14 2.08
CA VAL A 16 0.14 15.25 1.05
C VAL A 16 -0.47 15.58 -0.30
N THR A 17 0.30 16.24 -1.16
CA THR A 17 -0.13 16.70 -2.50
C THR A 17 0.52 15.93 -3.66
N VAL A 18 1.28 14.89 -3.35
CA VAL A 18 2.08 14.14 -4.33
C VAL A 18 1.25 13.06 -5.05
N ASN A 19 1.81 12.50 -6.12
CA ASN A 19 1.30 11.27 -6.72
C ASN A 19 1.47 10.12 -5.74
N MET A 20 0.36 9.47 -5.36
CA MET A 20 0.36 8.36 -4.43
C MET A 20 -0.23 7.10 -5.07
N ARG A 21 0.60 6.05 -5.20
CA ARG A 21 0.13 4.72 -5.58
C ARG A 21 -0.19 3.95 -4.30
N LEU A 22 -1.44 3.54 -4.13
CA LEU A 22 -1.82 2.60 -3.07
C LEU A 22 -1.91 1.20 -3.65
N VAL A 23 -1.17 0.28 -3.03
CA VAL A 23 -1.07 -1.11 -3.47
C VAL A 23 -1.80 -2.00 -2.48
N ALA A 24 -2.78 -2.76 -2.97
CA ALA A 24 -3.40 -3.85 -2.22
C ALA A 24 -2.94 -5.19 -2.78
N ILE A 25 -2.85 -6.20 -1.93
CA ILE A 25 -2.56 -7.58 -2.34
C ILE A 25 -3.85 -8.37 -2.24
N ALA A 26 -4.26 -9.04 -3.32
CA ALA A 26 -5.58 -9.67 -3.41
C ALA A 26 -5.79 -10.80 -2.38
N ASP A 27 -4.71 -11.45 -1.94
CA ASP A 27 -4.71 -12.55 -0.98
C ASP A 27 -4.12 -12.15 0.39
N ASP A 28 -4.12 -10.87 0.73
CA ASP A 28 -3.78 -10.37 2.07
C ASP A 28 -4.96 -10.58 3.05
N PRO A 29 -4.82 -11.45 4.07
CA PRO A 29 -5.87 -11.68 5.06
C PRO A 29 -5.93 -10.61 6.16
N MET A 30 -4.90 -9.77 6.28
CA MET A 30 -4.75 -8.75 7.33
C MET A 30 -5.30 -7.40 6.87
N VAL A 31 -4.96 -6.97 5.65
CA VAL A 31 -5.33 -5.67 5.09
C VAL A 31 -5.91 -5.83 3.68
N PRO A 32 -7.19 -6.18 3.55
CA PRO A 32 -7.81 -6.39 2.25
C PRO A 32 -7.99 -5.06 1.49
N ALA A 33 -8.16 -5.13 0.17
CA ALA A 33 -8.28 -3.95 -0.69
C ALA A 33 -9.28 -2.89 -0.21
N PRO A 34 -10.49 -3.22 0.30
CA PRO A 34 -11.40 -2.21 0.85
C PRO A 34 -10.81 -1.39 2.00
N ALA A 35 -9.93 -1.96 2.83
CA ALA A 35 -9.24 -1.23 3.89
C ALA A 35 -8.21 -0.25 3.30
N VAL A 36 -7.48 -0.67 2.27
CA VAL A 36 -6.53 0.18 1.52
C VAL A 36 -7.26 1.36 0.86
N TRP A 37 -8.45 1.15 0.32
CA TRP A 37 -9.24 2.22 -0.31
C TRP A 37 -9.84 3.19 0.72
N ARG A 38 -10.18 2.72 1.92
CA ARG A 38 -10.55 3.63 3.03
C ARG A 38 -9.37 4.50 3.44
N LEU A 39 -8.15 3.95 3.49
CA LEU A 39 -6.92 4.71 3.73
C LEU A 39 -6.68 5.75 2.62
N MET A 40 -6.88 5.38 1.35
CA MET A 40 -6.78 6.30 0.20
C MET A 40 -7.65 7.54 0.40
N GLY A 41 -8.88 7.38 0.89
CA GLY A 41 -9.80 8.48 1.15
C GLY A 41 -9.36 9.46 2.24
N LEU A 42 -8.36 9.11 3.06
CA LEU A 42 -7.81 10.02 4.06
C LEU A 42 -6.91 11.10 3.47
N TYR A 43 -6.48 10.97 2.20
CA TYR A 43 -5.52 11.90 1.56
C TYR A 43 -6.19 12.71 0.44
N PRO A 44 -7.02 13.72 0.79
CA PRO A 44 -7.89 14.40 -0.17
C PRO A 44 -7.14 15.24 -1.21
N GLN A 45 -5.89 15.63 -0.93
CA GLN A 45 -5.08 16.48 -1.82
C GLN A 45 -4.09 15.68 -2.67
N ALA A 46 -3.94 14.38 -2.43
CA ALA A 46 -3.02 13.55 -3.19
C ALA A 46 -3.65 13.14 -4.52
N THR A 47 -2.84 13.06 -5.58
CA THR A 47 -3.27 12.41 -6.82
C THR A 47 -3.09 10.90 -6.65
N THR A 48 -4.18 10.21 -6.33
CA THR A 48 -4.15 8.80 -5.93
C THR A 48 -4.45 7.84 -7.07
N ARG A 49 -3.70 6.75 -7.17
CA ARG A 49 -3.98 5.62 -8.06
C ARG A 49 -3.97 4.30 -7.30
N GLN A 50 -4.84 3.38 -7.73
CA GLN A 50 -4.96 2.05 -7.14
C GLN A 50 -4.14 1.03 -7.93
N LEU A 51 -3.53 0.09 -7.23
CA LEU A 51 -2.95 -1.13 -7.80
C LEU A 51 -3.38 -2.32 -6.94
N VAL A 52 -3.81 -3.41 -7.58
CA VAL A 52 -4.06 -4.67 -6.91
C VAL A 52 -3.13 -5.72 -7.48
N LEU A 53 -2.24 -6.26 -6.66
CA LEU A 53 -1.40 -7.39 -7.06
C LEU A 53 -2.18 -8.69 -6.86
N ARG A 54 -2.34 -9.48 -7.92
CA ARG A 54 -2.93 -10.82 -7.84
C ARG A 54 -1.85 -11.87 -8.05
N PRO A 55 -1.71 -12.88 -7.16
CA PRO A 55 -0.68 -13.91 -7.32
C PRO A 55 -0.63 -14.55 -8.72
N ALA A 56 -1.79 -14.78 -9.33
CA ALA A 56 -1.91 -15.37 -10.66
C ALA A 56 -1.28 -14.53 -11.78
N GLU A 57 -1.23 -13.20 -11.66
CA GLU A 57 -0.57 -12.31 -12.64
C GLU A 57 0.96 -12.48 -12.65
N PHE A 58 1.51 -13.11 -11.62
CA PHE A 58 2.96 -13.33 -11.43
C PHE A 58 3.34 -14.82 -11.40
N GLY A 59 2.42 -15.73 -11.73
CA GLY A 59 2.65 -17.17 -11.64
C GLY A 59 2.84 -17.68 -10.20
N LEU A 60 2.38 -16.92 -9.20
CA LEU A 60 2.48 -17.27 -7.78
C LEU A 60 1.19 -17.90 -7.27
N LYS A 61 1.33 -18.84 -6.32
CA LYS A 61 0.17 -19.41 -5.59
C LYS A 61 -0.35 -18.48 -4.50
N ARG A 62 0.54 -17.69 -3.90
CA ARG A 62 0.25 -16.78 -2.79
C ARG A 62 1.28 -15.65 -2.73
N ILE A 63 0.84 -14.45 -2.38
CA ILE A 63 1.69 -13.33 -1.98
C ILE A 63 1.46 -13.06 -0.48
N GLY A 64 0.25 -12.66 -0.09
CA GLY A 64 -0.09 -12.31 1.30
C GLY A 64 0.50 -10.97 1.77
N HIS A 65 0.32 -10.63 3.06
CA HIS A 65 0.60 -9.28 3.60
C HIS A 65 2.05 -8.80 3.43
N LEU A 66 3.01 -9.59 3.92
CA LEU A 66 4.45 -9.26 3.86
C LEU A 66 5.15 -9.89 2.65
N GLY A 67 4.42 -10.70 1.88
CA GLY A 67 4.95 -11.44 0.74
C GLY A 67 5.63 -10.60 -0.33
N PRO A 68 5.18 -9.37 -0.65
CA PRO A 68 5.83 -8.56 -1.68
C PRO A 68 7.29 -8.25 -1.36
N PHE A 69 7.70 -8.26 -0.09
CA PHE A 69 9.07 -7.97 0.34
C PHE A 69 9.96 -9.22 0.44
N HIS A 70 9.39 -10.42 0.30
CA HIS A 70 10.17 -11.65 0.37
C HIS A 70 10.88 -11.94 -0.97
N ARG A 71 12.13 -12.38 -0.90
CA ARG A 71 12.94 -12.65 -2.11
C ARG A 71 12.32 -13.68 -3.05
N SER A 72 11.60 -14.68 -2.52
CA SER A 72 10.90 -15.68 -3.36
C SER A 72 9.81 -15.07 -4.23
N ASN A 73 9.32 -13.88 -3.89
CA ASN A 73 8.27 -13.17 -4.60
C ASN A 73 8.83 -11.97 -5.38
N SER A 74 10.15 -11.92 -5.61
CA SER A 74 10.82 -10.81 -6.32
C SER A 74 10.27 -10.50 -7.71
N VAL A 75 9.58 -11.46 -8.34
CA VAL A 75 8.84 -11.27 -9.58
C VAL A 75 7.78 -10.16 -9.50
N VAL A 76 7.29 -9.81 -8.30
CA VAL A 76 6.31 -8.72 -8.12
C VAL A 76 6.95 -7.34 -8.07
N TRP A 77 8.26 -7.23 -7.83
CA TRP A 77 8.94 -5.96 -7.60
C TRP A 77 8.86 -4.98 -8.77
N PRO A 78 9.01 -5.40 -10.05
CA PRO A 78 8.85 -4.49 -11.17
C PRO A 78 7.52 -3.72 -11.12
N ALA A 79 6.42 -4.38 -10.76
CA ALA A 79 5.11 -3.73 -10.64
C ALA A 79 5.01 -2.72 -9.46
N LEU A 80 5.91 -2.78 -8.49
CA LEU A 80 5.95 -1.88 -7.33
C LEU A 80 6.78 -0.62 -7.57
N VAL A 81 7.87 -0.73 -8.34
CA VAL A 81 8.93 0.29 -8.39
C VAL A 81 8.97 1.14 -9.66
N ASP A 82 8.01 0.96 -10.59
CA ASP A 82 7.95 1.75 -11.84
C ASP A 82 8.27 3.25 -11.67
#